data_AF-A0A6I6UY59-F1
#
_entry.id   AF-A0A6I6UY59-F1
#
_cell.length_a   1.000
_cell.length_b   1.000
_cell.length_c   1.000
_cell.angle_alpha   90.00
_cell.angle_beta   90.00
_cell.angle_gamma   90.00
#
_symmetry.space_group_name_H-M   'P 1'
#
loop_
_entity.id
_entity.type
_entity.pdbx_description
1 polymer ?
#
loop_
_entity_poly.entity_id
_entity_poly.type
_entity_poly.pdbx_seq_one_letter_code
_entity_poly.pdbx_strand_id
1 'polypeptide(L)'
;MSIQVITLKELEVYEENGSFKERYINEQKIPAMLTNYSLKMGKDTGLTQGSLLGDVIKLQAIQDIEENPEKAAEALTYLDEVECLKVIYLACSGLNKSFNTSFDLFVSKYHEDTQTTLQTYATLIKDLVQKDPNQFAKGLNESTKKKKKKGKPKHQNYRSNQ
;
A
#
# COMPACT_ATOMS: atom_id res chain seq x y z
N MET A 1 16.34 -10.16 0.51
CA MET A 1 15.04 -10.41 -0.15
C MET A 1 14.24 -11.35 0.72
N SER A 2 13.17 -10.86 1.34
CA SER A 2 12.25 -11.69 2.14
C SER A 2 10.82 -11.43 1.68
N ILE A 3 10.07 -12.49 1.40
CA ILE A 3 8.61 -12.39 1.32
C ILE A 3 8.12 -12.13 2.73
N GLN A 4 7.43 -11.00 2.96
CA GLN A 4 6.83 -10.73 4.25
C GLN A 4 5.63 -11.64 4.48
N VAL A 5 5.37 -12.00 5.73
CA VAL A 5 4.21 -12.82 6.09
C VAL A 5 3.30 -12.00 6.99
N ILE A 6 2.07 -11.79 6.53
CA ILE A 6 1.02 -11.09 7.26
C ILE A 6 0.10 -12.12 7.88
N THR A 7 -0.18 -11.97 9.16
CA THR A 7 -1.11 -12.83 9.89
C THR A 7 -2.46 -12.15 9.97
N LEU A 8 -3.50 -12.83 9.50
CA LEU A 8 -4.89 -12.41 9.64
C LEU A 8 -5.60 -13.39 10.58
N LYS A 9 -6.39 -12.87 11.52
CA LYS A 9 -7.11 -13.68 12.51
C LYS A 9 -8.46 -13.04 12.82
N GLU A 10 -9.42 -13.83 13.26
CA GLU A 10 -10.75 -13.34 13.64
C GLU A 10 -10.82 -13.20 15.15
N LEU A 11 -11.34 -12.06 15.63
CA LEU A 11 -11.65 -11.86 17.05
C LEU A 11 -13.00 -12.50 17.37
N GLU A 12 -12.98 -13.50 18.25
CA GLU A 12 -14.18 -14.13 18.79
C GLU A 12 -14.40 -13.70 20.24
N VAL A 13 -15.58 -13.18 20.52
CA VAL A 13 -16.05 -12.93 21.88
C VAL A 13 -16.84 -14.15 22.34
N TYR A 14 -16.44 -14.75 23.45
CA TYR A 14 -17.09 -15.94 24.02
C TYR A 14 -17.35 -15.74 25.51
N GLU A 15 -18.36 -16.44 26.04
CA GLU A 15 -18.68 -16.42 27.46
C GLU A 15 -17.96 -17.56 28.19
N GLU A 16 -17.26 -17.23 29.28
CA GLU A 16 -16.65 -18.20 30.18
C GLU A 16 -16.96 -17.82 31.62
N ASN A 17 -17.65 -18.70 32.35
CA ASN A 17 -18.04 -18.49 33.76
C ASN A 17 -18.80 -17.17 34.01
N GLY A 18 -19.73 -16.80 33.12
CA GLY A 18 -20.53 -15.58 33.24
C GLY A 18 -19.78 -14.28 32.91
N SER A 19 -18.56 -14.37 32.36
CA SER A 19 -17.77 -13.22 31.88
C SER A 19 -17.45 -13.37 30.40
N PHE A 20 -17.59 -12.28 29.64
CA PHE A 20 -17.15 -12.24 28.25
C PHE A 20 -15.62 -12.14 28.16
N LYS A 21 -15.03 -12.98 27.32
CA LYS A 21 -13.61 -13.01 27.00
C LYS A 21 -13.40 -12.97 25.49
N GLU A 22 -12.21 -12.58 25.10
CA GLU A 22 -11.78 -12.51 23.71
C GLU A 22 -10.75 -13.61 23.41
N ARG A 23 -10.82 -14.19 22.22
CA ARG A 23 -9.77 -15.04 21.67
C ARG A 23 -9.64 -14.82 20.17
N TYR A 24 -8.45 -15.07 19.64
CA TYR A 24 -8.23 -15.08 18.20
C TYR A 24 -8.42 -16.49 17.63
N ILE A 25 -9.20 -16.59 16.56
CA ILE A 25 -9.46 -17.84 15.84
C ILE A 25 -9.13 -17.67 14.35
N ASN A 26 -9.13 -18.78 13.61
CA ASN A 26 -8.99 -18.80 12.15
C ASN A 26 -7.75 -18.06 11.63
N GLU A 27 -6.59 -18.29 12.27
CA GLU A 27 -5.32 -17.67 11.88
C GLU A 27 -4.91 -18.09 10.46
N GLN A 28 -4.62 -17.11 9.61
CA GLN A 28 -4.19 -17.30 8.23
C GLN A 28 -2.91 -16.50 7.96
N LYS A 29 -1.90 -17.18 7.43
CA LYS A 29 -0.63 -16.56 7.01
C LYS A 29 -0.66 -16.23 5.53
N ILE A 30 -0.48 -14.97 5.20
CA ILE A 30 -0.58 -14.43 3.85
C ILE A 30 0.78 -13.88 3.41
N PRO A 31 1.32 -14.32 2.26
CA PRO A 31 2.53 -13.73 1.73
C PRO A 31 2.24 -12.31 1.21
N ALA A 32 3.13 -11.38 1.52
CA ALA A 32 3.02 -9.99 1.12
C ALA A 32 4.32 -9.51 0.45
N MET A 33 4.16 -8.87 -0.72
CA MET A 33 5.23 -8.20 -1.42
C MET A 33 4.66 -7.09 -2.29
N LEU A 34 5.26 -5.90 -2.24
CA LEU A 34 4.93 -4.85 -3.18
C LEU A 34 5.53 -5.14 -4.55
N THR A 35 4.66 -5.06 -5.57
CA THR A 35 5.04 -5.19 -6.98
C THR A 35 4.48 -4.01 -7.76
N ASN A 36 5.00 -3.79 -8.97
CA ASN A 36 4.42 -2.79 -9.88
C ASN A 36 2.92 -3.05 -10.14
N TYR A 37 2.50 -4.32 -10.12
CA TYR A 37 1.10 -4.69 -10.25
C TYR A 37 0.29 -4.27 -9.01
N SER A 38 0.79 -4.50 -7.80
CA SER A 38 0.17 -4.05 -6.54
C SER A 38 -0.07 -2.54 -6.54
N LEU A 39 0.91 -1.76 -6.99
CA LEU A 39 0.81 -0.29 -7.09
C LEU A 39 -0.21 0.15 -8.14
N LYS A 40 -0.18 -0.47 -9.32
CA LYS A 40 -1.15 -0.20 -10.39
C LYS A 40 -2.57 -0.49 -9.90
N MET A 41 -2.77 -1.61 -9.21
CA MET A 41 -4.05 -1.99 -8.64
C MET A 41 -4.54 -0.98 -7.60
N GLY A 42 -3.68 -0.52 -6.70
CA GLY A 42 -4.02 0.53 -5.73
C GLY A 42 -4.53 1.81 -6.39
N LYS A 43 -3.88 2.23 -7.47
CA LYS A 43 -4.30 3.38 -8.27
C LYS A 43 -5.62 3.14 -9.00
N ASP A 44 -5.77 2.00 -9.68
CA ASP A 44 -6.94 1.69 -10.50
C ASP A 44 -8.21 1.52 -9.65
N THR A 45 -8.06 1.03 -8.42
CA THR A 45 -9.15 0.84 -7.44
C THR A 45 -9.44 2.09 -6.60
N GLY A 46 -8.59 3.12 -6.68
CA GLY A 46 -8.69 4.30 -5.82
C GLY A 46 -8.31 4.07 -4.35
N LEU A 47 -7.82 2.86 -4.01
CA LEU A 47 -7.29 2.53 -2.69
C LEU A 47 -6.08 3.39 -2.32
N THR A 48 -5.28 3.80 -3.32
CA THR A 48 -4.18 4.73 -3.12
C THR A 48 -4.39 5.98 -3.96
N GLN A 49 -4.37 7.14 -3.28
CA GLN A 49 -4.31 8.42 -3.95
C GLN A 49 -2.86 8.81 -4.23
N GLY A 50 -2.64 9.76 -5.15
CA GLY A 50 -1.29 10.18 -5.51
C GLY A 50 -0.43 10.68 -4.33
N SER A 51 -1.05 11.05 -3.20
CA SER A 51 -0.36 11.40 -1.95
C SER A 51 0.45 10.23 -1.40
N LEU A 52 -0.11 9.02 -1.35
CA LEU A 52 0.56 7.85 -0.78
C LEU A 52 1.84 7.50 -1.54
N LEU A 53 1.78 7.54 -2.87
CA LEU A 53 2.97 7.37 -3.72
C LEU A 53 3.96 8.52 -3.53
N GLY A 54 3.48 9.74 -3.31
CA GLY A 54 4.30 10.90 -2.94
C GLY A 54 4.96 10.76 -1.56
N ASP A 55 4.29 10.11 -0.62
CA ASP A 55 4.83 9.80 0.71
C ASP A 55 5.85 8.66 0.61
N VAL A 56 5.63 7.67 -0.27
CA VAL A 56 6.66 6.68 -0.64
C VAL A 56 7.89 7.34 -1.29
N ILE A 57 7.73 8.45 -2.03
CA ILE A 57 8.87 9.24 -2.55
C ILE A 57 9.58 9.98 -1.41
N LYS A 58 8.86 10.52 -0.43
CA LYS A 58 9.48 11.05 0.79
C LYS A 58 10.21 9.95 1.57
N LEU A 59 9.77 8.70 1.44
CA LEU A 59 10.48 7.52 1.95
C LEU A 59 11.68 7.10 1.07
N GLN A 60 11.77 7.46 -0.22
CA GLN A 60 13.06 7.38 -0.93
C GLN A 60 14.08 8.38 -0.34
N ALA A 61 13.58 9.49 0.21
CA ALA A 61 14.23 10.35 1.21
C ALA A 61 14.95 9.58 2.34
N ILE A 62 14.44 8.39 2.64
CA ILE A 62 14.84 7.56 3.77
C ILE A 62 15.80 6.43 3.37
N GLN A 63 16.36 6.44 2.15
CA GLN A 63 17.57 5.67 1.85
C GLN A 63 18.74 6.02 2.79
N ASP A 64 18.69 7.19 3.45
CA ASP A 64 19.61 7.60 4.51
C ASP A 64 19.25 7.04 5.92
N ILE A 65 18.25 6.14 6.05
CA ILE A 65 17.81 5.60 7.37
C ILE A 65 18.85 4.77 8.08
N GLU A 66 19.71 4.06 7.33
CA GLU A 66 20.79 3.31 7.97
C GLU A 66 21.77 4.25 8.70
N GLU A 67 21.75 5.55 8.39
CA GLU A 67 22.57 6.58 9.05
C GLU A 67 21.83 7.39 10.12
N ASN A 68 20.49 7.41 10.16
CA ASN A 68 19.74 8.24 11.12
C ASN A 68 18.36 7.68 11.54
N PRO A 69 18.30 6.84 12.60
CA PRO A 69 17.07 6.22 13.09
C PRO A 69 16.05 7.21 13.68
N GLU A 70 16.47 8.39 14.15
CA GLU A 70 15.56 9.40 14.71
C GLU A 70 14.72 10.06 13.60
N LYS A 71 15.34 10.41 12.47
CA LYS A 71 14.62 10.89 11.27
C LYS A 71 13.66 9.84 10.72
N ALA A 72 14.02 8.57 10.80
CA ALA A 72 13.16 7.46 10.42
C ALA A 72 11.87 7.46 11.26
N ALA A 73 12.04 7.51 12.57
CA ALA A 73 10.93 7.53 13.53
C ALA A 73 10.05 8.76 13.33
N GLU A 74 10.65 9.94 13.17
CA GLU A 74 9.94 11.19 12.91
C GLU A 74 9.09 11.10 11.62
N ALA A 75 9.65 10.58 10.53
CA ALA A 75 8.92 10.43 9.28
C ALA A 75 7.75 9.43 9.38
N LEU A 76 7.91 8.37 10.18
CA LEU A 76 6.84 7.41 10.48
C LEU A 76 5.74 8.02 11.36
N THR A 77 6.04 9.06 12.15
CA THR A 77 5.08 9.69 13.07
C THR A 77 3.97 10.45 12.33
N TYR A 78 4.25 10.90 11.10
CA TYR A 78 3.28 11.60 10.24
C TYR A 78 2.48 10.66 9.34
N LEU A 79 2.73 9.34 9.40
CA LEU A 79 2.01 8.38 8.58
C LEU A 79 0.67 8.04 9.23
N ASP A 80 -0.37 8.12 8.42
CA ASP A 80 -1.69 7.61 8.76
C ASP A 80 -1.67 6.06 8.74
N GLU A 81 -2.04 5.44 9.85
CA GLU A 81 -2.09 3.99 9.99
C GLU A 81 -3.01 3.33 8.93
N VAL A 82 -4.11 4.00 8.57
CA VAL A 82 -5.02 3.52 7.51
C VAL A 82 -4.31 3.48 6.15
N GLU A 83 -3.46 4.47 5.88
CA GLU A 83 -2.64 4.52 4.68
C GLU A 83 -1.58 3.40 4.67
N CYS A 84 -0.97 3.10 5.82
CA CYS A 84 -0.07 1.94 5.96
C CYS A 84 -0.82 0.62 5.69
N LEU A 85 -2.00 0.43 6.27
CA LEU A 85 -2.82 -0.77 6.08
C LEU A 85 -3.22 -0.96 4.61
N LYS A 86 -3.55 0.11 3.88
CA LYS A 86 -3.83 0.05 2.43
C LYS A 86 -2.65 -0.52 1.65
N VAL A 87 -1.42 -0.12 1.99
CA VAL A 87 -0.22 -0.64 1.32
C VAL A 87 0.03 -2.11 1.64
N ILE A 88 -0.10 -2.50 2.91
CA ILE A 88 0.05 -3.90 3.33
C ILE A 88 -1.01 -4.78 2.64
N TYR A 89 -2.24 -4.30 2.57
CA TYR A 89 -3.33 -4.94 1.83
C TYR A 89 -2.99 -5.15 0.34
N LEU A 90 -2.46 -4.12 -0.33
CA LEU A 90 -2.04 -4.22 -1.72
C LEU A 90 -0.85 -5.16 -1.93
N ALA A 91 0.05 -5.24 -0.96
CA ALA A 91 1.17 -6.18 -0.98
C ALA A 91 0.69 -7.64 -0.92
N CYS A 92 -0.37 -7.92 -0.15
CA CYS A 92 -1.02 -9.24 -0.12
C CYS A 92 -1.78 -9.52 -1.44
N SER A 93 -2.68 -8.61 -1.79
CA SER A 93 -3.63 -8.76 -2.89
C SER A 93 -2.95 -8.78 -4.26
N GLY A 94 -1.91 -7.97 -4.44
CA GLY A 94 -1.17 -7.90 -5.71
C GLY A 94 -0.23 -9.07 -5.92
N LEU A 95 0.16 -9.79 -4.86
CA LEU A 95 1.02 -10.97 -4.95
C LEU A 95 0.19 -12.24 -5.18
N ASN A 96 -0.96 -12.37 -4.50
CA ASN A 96 -1.80 -13.55 -4.58
C ASN A 96 -3.16 -13.24 -5.22
N LYS A 97 -3.37 -13.68 -6.47
CA LYS A 97 -4.64 -13.51 -7.20
C LYS A 97 -5.83 -14.25 -6.57
N SER A 98 -5.57 -15.26 -5.75
CA SER A 98 -6.62 -15.98 -5.00
C SER A 98 -6.98 -15.30 -3.68
N PHE A 99 -6.27 -14.22 -3.31
CA PHE A 99 -6.59 -13.42 -2.14
C PHE A 99 -7.88 -12.63 -2.36
N ASN A 100 -9.00 -13.23 -1.97
CA ASN A 100 -10.34 -12.69 -2.13
C ASN A 100 -10.84 -12.00 -0.85
N THR A 101 -10.03 -11.09 -0.32
CA THR A 101 -10.35 -10.32 0.88
C THR A 101 -10.54 -8.87 0.47
N SER A 102 -11.67 -8.26 0.83
CA SER A 102 -11.87 -6.81 0.68
C SER A 102 -11.00 -6.04 1.67
N PHE A 103 -10.71 -4.76 1.42
CA PHE A 103 -9.96 -3.94 2.37
C PHE A 103 -10.60 -3.90 3.78
N ASP A 104 -11.93 -3.73 3.88
CA ASP A 104 -12.61 -3.69 5.18
C ASP A 104 -12.46 -5.01 5.95
N LEU A 105 -12.67 -6.13 5.27
CA LEU A 105 -12.44 -7.46 5.85
C LEU A 105 -10.97 -7.67 6.25
N PHE A 106 -10.01 -7.16 5.47
CA PHE A 106 -8.60 -7.21 5.82
C PHE A 106 -8.34 -6.44 7.13
N VAL A 107 -8.81 -5.20 7.24
CA VAL A 107 -8.64 -4.38 8.45
C VAL A 107 -9.30 -5.07 9.66
N SER A 108 -10.48 -5.66 9.48
CA SER A 108 -11.18 -6.37 10.57
C SER A 108 -10.44 -7.60 11.09
N LYS A 109 -9.53 -8.17 10.29
CA LYS A 109 -8.75 -9.37 10.64
C LYS A 109 -7.29 -9.08 10.96
N TYR A 110 -6.85 -7.86 10.68
CA TYR A 110 -5.50 -7.41 10.92
C TYR A 110 -5.46 -6.79 12.33
N HIS A 111 -5.00 -7.57 13.29
CA HIS A 111 -4.97 -7.19 14.71
C HIS A 111 -3.53 -7.05 15.24
N GLU A 112 -2.59 -6.66 14.37
CA GLU A 112 -1.26 -6.25 14.82
C GLU A 112 -1.34 -4.82 15.37
N ASP A 113 -0.41 -4.49 16.27
CA ASP A 113 -0.33 -3.14 16.83
C ASP A 113 0.24 -2.13 15.81
N THR A 114 0.07 -0.85 16.10
CA THR A 114 0.51 0.26 15.23
C THR A 114 2.01 0.23 14.96
N GLN A 115 2.86 -0.12 15.93
CA GLN A 115 4.31 -0.18 15.73
C GLN A 115 4.67 -1.30 14.74
N THR A 116 4.09 -2.48 14.90
CA THR A 116 4.24 -3.61 13.97
C THR A 116 3.74 -3.26 12.57
N THR A 117 2.63 -2.51 12.48
CA THR A 117 2.07 -2.03 11.21
C THR A 117 3.01 -1.09 10.48
N LEU A 118 3.56 -0.10 11.18
CA LEU A 118 4.52 0.86 10.62
C LEU A 118 5.81 0.16 10.16
N GLN A 119 6.32 -0.81 10.94
CA GLN A 119 7.51 -1.59 10.59
C GLN A 119 7.30 -2.46 9.35
N THR A 120 6.15 -3.13 9.28
CA THR A 120 5.76 -3.95 8.13
C THR A 120 5.68 -3.09 6.87
N TYR A 121 5.00 -1.93 6.97
CA TYR A 121 4.93 -0.95 5.91
C TYR A 121 6.32 -0.50 5.44
N ALA A 122 7.18 -0.06 6.37
CA ALA A 122 8.52 0.43 6.05
C ALA A 122 9.37 -0.63 5.34
N THR A 123 9.24 -1.89 5.76
CA THR A 123 9.97 -3.01 5.16
C THR A 123 9.50 -3.30 3.74
N LEU A 124 8.18 -3.29 3.50
CA LEU A 124 7.62 -3.45 2.16
C LEU A 124 8.08 -2.34 1.20
N ILE A 125 8.16 -1.10 1.67
CA ILE A 125 8.69 0.02 0.89
C ILE A 125 10.19 -0.14 0.62
N LYS A 126 10.99 -0.47 1.65
CA LYS A 126 12.44 -0.72 1.50
C LYS A 126 12.71 -1.79 0.45
N ASP A 127 12.01 -2.92 0.53
CA ASP A 127 12.15 -4.03 -0.42
C ASP A 127 11.82 -3.61 -1.86
N LEU A 128 10.77 -2.79 -2.04
CA LEU A 128 10.38 -2.28 -3.35
C LEU A 128 11.43 -1.36 -3.97
N VAL A 129 11.97 -0.43 -3.17
CA VAL A 129 12.99 0.53 -3.62
C VAL A 129 14.30 -0.17 -3.95
N GLN A 130 14.72 -1.14 -3.14
CA GLN A 130 15.96 -1.88 -3.34
C GLN A 130 15.92 -2.81 -4.57
N LYS A 131 14.74 -3.31 -4.95
CA LYS A 131 14.59 -4.29 -6.03
C LYS A 131 14.97 -3.75 -7.41
N ASP A 132 14.57 -2.53 -7.74
CA ASP A 132 14.96 -1.86 -8.99
C ASP A 132 14.67 -0.35 -8.89
N PRO A 133 15.63 0.46 -8.39
CA PRO A 133 15.44 1.89 -8.17
C PRO A 133 14.99 2.64 -9.43
N ASN A 134 15.50 2.22 -10.59
CA ASN A 134 15.24 2.87 -11.88
C ASN A 134 13.85 2.51 -12.43
N GLN A 135 13.44 1.23 -12.36
CA GLN A 135 12.11 0.82 -12.79
C GLN A 135 11.02 1.28 -11.83
N PHE A 136 11.31 1.33 -10.53
CA PHE A 136 10.40 1.90 -9.55
C PHE A 136 10.15 3.38 -9.84
N ALA A 137 11.19 4.20 -9.96
CA ALA A 137 11.06 5.62 -10.28
C ALA A 137 10.33 5.86 -11.62
N LYS A 138 10.51 4.98 -12.60
CA LYS A 138 9.85 5.07 -13.91
C LYS A 138 8.36 4.69 -13.83
N GLY A 139 8.03 3.56 -13.20
CA GLY A 139 6.65 3.12 -12.98
C GLY A 139 5.87 4.08 -12.08
N LEU A 140 6.56 4.68 -11.11
CA LEU A 140 6.03 5.72 -10.25
C LEU A 140 5.69 6.98 -11.04
N ASN A 141 6.62 7.50 -11.85
CA ASN A 141 6.38 8.65 -12.73
C ASN A 141 5.24 8.41 -13.75
N GLU A 142 5.11 7.19 -14.26
CA GLU A 142 4.01 6.82 -15.15
C GLU A 142 2.67 6.73 -14.40
N SER A 143 2.70 6.29 -13.14
CA SER A 143 1.53 6.21 -12.27
C SER A 143 1.07 7.56 -11.72
N THR A 144 1.95 8.55 -11.55
CA THR A 144 1.61 9.89 -11.05
C THR A 144 1.28 10.90 -12.15
N LYS A 145 1.63 10.62 -13.41
CA LYS A 145 1.20 11.42 -14.56
C LYS A 145 -0.33 11.39 -14.68
N LYS A 146 -0.97 12.52 -14.35
CA LYS A 146 -2.38 12.79 -14.69
C LYS A 146 -2.59 12.47 -16.17
N LYS A 147 -3.56 11.60 -16.49
CA LYS A 147 -3.97 11.36 -17.89
C LYS A 147 -4.27 12.72 -18.51
N LYS A 148 -3.41 13.22 -19.41
CA LYS A 148 -3.75 14.36 -20.26
C LYS A 148 -5.01 13.94 -21.03
N LYS A 149 -6.14 14.60 -20.76
CA LYS A 149 -7.33 14.54 -21.62
C LYS A 149 -6.83 14.83 -23.03
N LYS A 150 -6.80 13.83 -23.91
CA LYS A 150 -6.57 14.05 -25.35
C LYS A 150 -7.64 15.03 -25.78
N GLY A 151 -7.24 16.27 -26.05
CA GLY A 151 -8.12 17.28 -26.61
C GLY A 151 -8.74 16.69 -27.87
N LYS A 152 -10.08 16.72 -27.95
CA LYS A 152 -10.79 16.42 -29.19
C LYS A 152 -10.14 17.26 -30.30
N PRO A 153 -9.82 16.70 -31.47
CA PRO A 153 -9.29 17.49 -32.57
C PRO A 153 -10.30 18.59 -32.88
N LYS A 154 -9.86 19.86 -32.84
CA LYS A 154 -10.66 20.99 -33.30
C LYS A 154 -10.90 20.76 -34.79
N HIS A 155 -12.15 20.57 -35.19
CA HIS A 155 -12.56 20.68 -36.59
C HIS A 155 -12.14 22.06 -37.09
N GLN A 156 -11.13 22.10 -37.96
CA GLN A 156 -10.84 23.27 -38.78
C GLN A 156 -11.93 23.34 -39.84
N ASN A 157 -12.86 24.28 -39.69
CA ASN A 157 -13.75 24.67 -40.77
C ASN A 157 -12.92 25.43 -41.80
N TYR A 158 -12.57 24.76 -42.90
CA TYR A 158 -12.26 25.43 -44.16
C TYR A 158 -13.58 25.99 -44.69
N ARG A 159 -13.74 27.31 -44.66
CA ARG A 159 -14.67 28.00 -45.57
C ARG A 159 -13.83 28.62 -46.68
N SER A 160 -13.92 27.99 -47.84
CA SER A 160 -13.48 28.49 -49.13
C SER A 160 -14.22 29.78 -49.47
N ASN A 161 -13.46 30.80 -49.87
CA ASN A 161 -13.98 31.97 -50.58
C ASN A 161 -14.57 31.52 -51.92
N GLN A 162 -15.84 31.84 -52.15
CA GLN A 162 -16.40 32.24 -53.45
C GLN A 162 -17.53 33.23 -53.20
#